data_AF-A0A955WS61-F1
#
_entry.id   AF-A0A955WS61-F1
#
_cell.length_a   1.000
_cell.length_b   1.000
_cell.length_c   1.000
_cell.angle_alpha   90.00
_cell.angle_beta   90.00
_cell.angle_gamma   90.00
#
_symmetry.space_group_name_H-M   'P 1'
#
loop_
_entity.id
_entity.type
_entity.pdbx_description
1 polymer ?
#
loop_
_entity_poly.entity_id
_entity_poly.type
_entity_poly.pdbx_seq_one_letter_code
_entity_poly.pdbx_strand_id
1 'polypeptide(L)'
;MPRRAFALACLLALTGCDELLQALGGDQYLGGPPVDAEVGPADVAGEWQLTGSGRMFDCSDDAYETDALRIDAAPLRVAQDGAALTVPNPPAVPGGAFAFRDGLVTGSRVRFVTEEVLPDGDKLTLEFQGVLDSLGRVAGTFEGSGPRSCASEGRFSVEIR
;
A
#
# COMPACT_ATOMS: atom_id res chain seq x y z
N MET A 1 -51.30 16.54 -20.51
CA MET A 1 -50.59 15.25 -20.68
C MET A 1 -50.72 14.45 -19.38
N PRO A 2 -50.92 13.12 -19.46
CA PRO A 2 -51.59 12.34 -18.42
C PRO A 2 -50.63 11.62 -17.47
N ARG A 3 -51.04 11.40 -16.21
CA ARG A 3 -51.28 10.06 -15.62
C ARG A 3 -51.32 10.13 -14.08
N ARG A 4 -52.46 9.73 -13.53
CA ARG A 4 -52.66 9.28 -12.16
C ARG A 4 -52.13 7.84 -12.00
N ALA A 5 -51.85 7.49 -10.74
CA ALA A 5 -51.73 6.13 -10.17
C ALA A 5 -50.42 5.39 -10.51
N PHE A 6 -49.75 4.68 -9.61
CA PHE A 6 -50.22 3.80 -8.54
C PHE A 6 -49.22 3.77 -7.38
N ALA A 7 -49.70 4.02 -6.15
CA ALA A 7 -49.16 3.37 -4.97
C ALA A 7 -49.94 2.06 -4.81
N LEU A 8 -49.33 0.92 -5.11
CA LEU A 8 -49.69 -0.42 -4.58
C LEU A 8 -48.78 -1.46 -5.24
N ALA A 9 -47.92 -2.11 -4.45
CA ALA A 9 -47.55 -3.53 -4.53
C ALA A 9 -46.29 -3.78 -3.68
N CYS A 10 -46.43 -3.63 -2.37
CA CYS A 10 -45.43 -4.11 -1.41
C CYS A 10 -46.13 -5.09 -0.48
N LEU A 11 -46.51 -6.26 -1.01
CA LEU A 11 -46.97 -7.42 -0.25
C LEU A 11 -47.07 -8.61 -1.21
N LEU A 12 -46.41 -9.71 -0.84
CA LEU A 12 -46.35 -11.04 -1.47
C LEU A 12 -45.20 -11.30 -2.45
N ALA A 13 -44.01 -11.52 -1.88
CA ALA A 13 -43.17 -12.69 -2.21
C ALA A 13 -41.97 -12.73 -1.24
N LEU A 14 -42.17 -13.42 -0.12
CA LEU A 14 -41.11 -13.92 0.74
C LEU A 14 -40.24 -14.88 -0.09
N THR A 15 -38.99 -14.48 -0.35
CA THR A 15 -37.80 -15.19 -0.86
C THR A 15 -37.17 -14.43 -2.03
N GLY A 16 -36.19 -13.56 -1.76
CA GLY A 16 -35.36 -12.99 -2.84
C GLY A 16 -34.87 -11.56 -2.68
N CYS A 17 -35.15 -10.85 -1.57
CA CYS A 17 -34.65 -9.48 -1.35
C CYS A 17 -33.34 -9.42 -0.55
N ASP A 18 -32.51 -10.47 -0.58
CA ASP A 18 -31.16 -10.43 0.02
C ASP A 18 -30.05 -10.10 -1.01
N GLU A 19 -30.27 -10.34 -2.30
CA GLU A 19 -29.22 -10.10 -3.32
C GLU A 19 -29.08 -8.63 -3.75
N LEU A 20 -30.09 -7.78 -3.50
CA LEU A 20 -30.05 -6.38 -3.94
C LEU A 20 -29.42 -5.43 -2.92
N LEU A 21 -29.23 -5.86 -1.67
CA LEU A 21 -28.50 -5.07 -0.66
C LEU A 21 -27.00 -5.41 -0.58
N GLN A 22 -26.57 -6.56 -1.10
CA GLN A 22 -25.14 -6.84 -1.30
C GLN A 22 -24.55 -6.16 -2.54
N ALA A 23 -25.39 -5.67 -3.47
CA ALA A 23 -24.95 -5.00 -4.70
C ALA A 23 -24.72 -3.48 -4.56
N LEU A 24 -25.00 -2.85 -3.41
CA LEU A 24 -25.07 -1.38 -3.31
C LEU A 24 -24.38 -0.75 -2.08
N GLY A 25 -23.52 -1.46 -1.35
CA GLY A 25 -23.10 -0.97 -0.01
C GLY A 25 -21.63 -1.06 0.41
N GLY A 26 -20.69 -1.45 -0.45
CA GLY A 26 -19.30 -1.73 -0.03
C GLY A 26 -18.19 -0.87 -0.62
N ASP A 27 -18.40 -0.22 -1.77
CA ASP A 27 -17.32 0.50 -2.47
C ASP A 27 -17.42 2.01 -2.24
N GLN A 28 -16.94 2.44 -1.07
CA GLN A 28 -16.49 3.82 -0.89
C GLN A 28 -14.97 3.89 -1.09
N TYR A 29 -14.53 3.75 -2.34
CA TYR A 29 -13.20 4.19 -2.82
C TYR A 29 -13.37 4.87 -4.19
N LEU A 30 -14.21 5.90 -4.24
CA LEU A 30 -14.40 6.73 -5.43
C LEU A 30 -13.33 7.82 -5.49
N GLY A 31 -12.45 7.73 -6.50
CA GLY A 31 -11.57 8.85 -6.85
C GLY A 31 -10.50 8.61 -7.93
N GLY A 32 -10.32 7.40 -8.46
CA GLY A 32 -9.38 7.13 -9.56
C GLY A 32 -10.07 6.49 -10.76
N PRO A 33 -9.59 6.73 -12.01
CA PRO A 33 -10.14 6.05 -13.18
C PRO A 33 -10.02 4.52 -13.03
N PRO A 34 -11.01 3.74 -13.53
CA PRO A 34 -10.93 2.29 -13.50
C PRO A 34 -9.72 1.85 -14.34
N VAL A 35 -8.74 1.21 -13.71
CA VAL A 35 -7.60 0.62 -14.42
C VAL A 35 -8.03 -0.78 -14.85
N ASP A 36 -8.85 -0.84 -15.90
CA ASP A 36 -9.09 -2.07 -16.65
C ASP A 36 -7.86 -2.36 -17.51
N ALA A 37 -6.86 -2.94 -16.87
CA ALA A 37 -5.92 -3.83 -17.52
C ALA A 37 -5.53 -4.86 -16.47
N GLU A 38 -6.10 -6.05 -16.59
CA GLU A 38 -5.43 -7.27 -16.13
C GLU A 38 -4.10 -7.33 -16.88
N VAL A 39 -3.10 -6.65 -16.34
CA VAL A 39 -1.70 -6.91 -16.64
C VAL A 39 -1.51 -8.34 -16.15
N GLY A 40 -1.55 -9.30 -17.09
CA GLY A 40 -1.14 -10.68 -16.80
C GLY A 40 0.19 -10.63 -16.05
N PRO A 41 0.43 -11.52 -15.08
CA PRO A 41 1.44 -11.31 -14.04
C PRO A 41 2.77 -11.01 -14.72
N ALA A 42 3.16 -9.73 -14.72
CA ALA A 42 4.52 -9.37 -15.06
C ALA A 42 5.39 -10.17 -14.08
N ASP A 43 6.40 -10.86 -14.59
CA ASP A 43 7.35 -11.54 -13.73
C ASP A 43 8.06 -10.47 -12.92
N VAL A 44 7.57 -10.25 -11.71
CA VAL A 44 8.09 -9.28 -10.75
C VAL A 44 8.76 -9.97 -9.57
N ALA A 45 8.97 -11.28 -9.68
CA ALA A 45 9.86 -11.98 -8.78
C ALA A 45 11.30 -11.51 -9.02
N GLY A 46 12.12 -11.57 -7.97
CA GLY A 46 13.53 -11.19 -8.05
C GLY A 46 13.93 -10.15 -7.02
N GLU A 47 15.02 -9.44 -7.32
CA GLU A 47 15.56 -8.42 -6.44
C GLU A 47 15.00 -7.05 -6.79
N TRP A 48 14.52 -6.32 -5.81
CA TRP A 48 13.92 -5.01 -5.92
C TRP A 48 14.82 -4.00 -5.21
N GLN A 49 15.10 -2.87 -5.83
CA GLN A 49 15.87 -1.80 -5.22
C GLN A 49 14.93 -0.65 -4.84
N LEU A 50 14.64 -0.53 -3.54
CA LEU A 50 13.79 0.52 -2.99
C LEU A 50 14.60 1.80 -2.76
N THR A 51 14.05 2.93 -3.18
CA THR A 51 14.53 4.27 -2.83
C THR A 51 13.35 5.16 -2.47
N GLY A 52 13.57 6.15 -1.60
CA GLY A 52 12.50 7.06 -1.20
C GLY A 52 12.98 8.33 -0.53
N SER A 53 12.08 9.31 -0.49
CA SER A 53 12.30 10.61 0.11
C SER A 53 11.01 11.14 0.72
N GLY A 54 11.12 11.83 1.86
CA GLY A 54 9.96 12.36 2.56
C GLY A 54 10.36 13.28 3.71
N ARG A 55 9.46 13.36 4.70
CA ARG A 55 9.65 14.17 5.90
C ARG A 55 9.18 13.45 7.17
N MET A 56 9.68 13.90 8.31
CA MET A 56 9.17 13.58 9.65
C MET A 56 8.66 14.85 10.32
N PHE A 57 7.50 14.76 10.97
CA PHE A 57 6.75 15.89 11.52
C PHE A 57 5.92 15.45 12.73
N ASP A 58 5.31 16.41 13.44
CA ASP A 58 4.50 16.17 14.64
C ASP A 58 5.26 15.38 15.72
N CYS A 59 6.57 15.63 15.81
CA CYS A 59 7.43 14.98 16.78
C CYS A 59 7.22 15.58 18.17
N SER A 60 7.33 14.76 19.22
CA SER A 60 7.38 15.30 20.59
C SER A 60 8.72 15.97 20.93
N ASP A 61 9.74 15.77 20.09
CA ASP A 61 11.04 16.43 20.14
C ASP A 61 11.39 16.97 18.74
N ASP A 62 11.44 18.30 18.61
CA ASP A 62 11.70 19.02 17.37
C ASP A 62 13.05 18.63 16.71
N ALA A 63 13.99 18.06 17.47
CA ALA A 63 15.26 17.59 16.92
C ALA A 63 15.11 16.45 15.88
N TYR A 64 13.97 15.77 15.90
CA TYR A 64 13.64 14.70 14.96
C TYR A 64 12.80 15.19 13.77
N GLU A 65 12.32 16.43 13.77
CA GLU A 65 11.62 16.98 12.60
C GLU A 65 12.60 17.21 11.45
N THR A 66 12.22 16.78 10.25
CA THR A 66 13.07 16.92 9.07
C THR A 66 12.27 16.83 7.79
N ASP A 67 12.55 17.72 6.83
CA ASP A 67 12.05 17.63 5.46
C ASP A 67 12.92 16.77 4.53
N ALA A 68 13.93 16.09 5.09
CA ALA A 68 14.96 15.36 4.36
C ALA A 68 15.05 13.89 4.79
N LEU A 69 13.93 13.25 5.13
CA LEU A 69 13.91 11.80 5.35
C LEU A 69 14.30 11.10 4.04
N ARG A 70 15.29 10.22 4.11
CA ARG A 70 15.80 9.48 2.96
C ARG A 70 15.79 7.99 3.23
N ILE A 71 15.32 7.25 2.26
CA ILE A 71 15.46 5.79 2.19
C ILE A 71 16.48 5.54 1.10
N ASP A 72 17.70 5.20 1.51
CA ASP A 72 18.74 4.80 0.58
C ASP A 72 18.43 3.44 -0.04
N ALA A 73 19.12 3.12 -1.13
CA ALA A 73 18.90 1.90 -1.90
C ALA A 73 18.90 0.64 -1.02
N ALA A 74 17.72 0.05 -0.79
CA ALA A 74 17.54 -1.15 0.00
C ALA A 74 17.10 -2.32 -0.89
N PRO A 75 17.81 -3.46 -0.91
CA PRO A 75 17.44 -4.62 -1.71
C PRO A 75 16.31 -5.41 -1.04
N LEU A 76 15.25 -5.74 -1.80
CA LEU A 76 14.13 -6.57 -1.37
C LEU A 76 14.10 -7.81 -2.25
N ARG A 77 13.64 -8.92 -1.70
CA ARG A 77 13.31 -10.09 -2.52
C ARG A 77 11.81 -10.20 -2.61
N VAL A 78 11.30 -10.49 -3.80
CA VAL A 78 9.90 -10.78 -4.02
C VAL A 78 9.79 -12.19 -4.59
N ALA A 79 8.95 -13.01 -3.96
CA ALA A 79 8.67 -14.37 -4.38
C ALA A 79 7.23 -14.47 -4.88
N GLN A 80 7.05 -15.20 -5.98
CA GLN A 80 5.74 -15.52 -6.52
C GLN A 80 5.35 -16.94 -6.08
N ASP A 81 4.39 -17.05 -5.18
CA ASP A 81 3.84 -18.31 -4.71
C ASP A 81 2.35 -18.38 -5.10
N GLY A 82 2.02 -19.22 -6.09
CA GLY A 82 0.64 -19.53 -6.50
C GLY A 82 -0.30 -18.32 -6.50
N ALA A 83 -0.23 -17.47 -7.53
CA ALA A 83 -1.03 -16.24 -7.69
C ALA A 83 -0.82 -15.12 -6.63
N ALA A 84 -0.23 -15.39 -5.46
CA ALA A 84 0.15 -14.38 -4.48
C ALA A 84 1.64 -14.04 -4.60
N LEU A 85 1.95 -12.75 -4.51
CA LEU A 85 3.31 -12.24 -4.48
C LEU A 85 3.62 -11.75 -3.08
N THR A 86 4.60 -12.36 -2.44
CA THR A 86 5.01 -12.05 -1.07
C THR A 86 6.36 -11.36 -1.10
N VAL A 87 6.54 -10.33 -0.27
CA VAL A 87 7.83 -9.67 -0.06
C VAL A 87 8.47 -10.26 1.21
N PRO A 88 9.29 -11.32 1.12
CA PRO A 88 9.99 -11.87 2.27
C PRO A 88 10.92 -10.85 2.93
N ASN A 89 11.00 -10.93 4.27
CA ASN A 89 11.97 -10.14 5.03
C ASN A 89 13.41 -10.50 4.62
N PRO A 90 14.18 -9.58 3.99
CA PRO A 90 15.59 -9.83 3.78
C PRO A 90 16.29 -9.92 5.16
N PRO A 91 17.34 -10.74 5.29
CA PRO A 91 18.13 -10.77 6.52
C PRO A 91 18.65 -9.36 6.83
N ALA A 92 18.61 -8.98 8.11
CA ALA A 92 19.04 -7.65 8.58
C ALA A 92 20.42 -7.30 8.01
N VAL A 93 20.50 -6.16 7.31
CA VAL A 93 21.78 -5.65 6.79
C VAL A 93 22.61 -5.17 7.99
N PRO A 94 23.85 -5.65 8.18
CA PRO A 94 24.69 -5.18 9.27
C PRO A 94 24.98 -3.67 9.11
N GLY A 95 24.56 -2.85 10.07
CA GLY A 95 24.87 -1.41 10.13
C GLY A 95 23.68 -0.43 9.99
N GLY A 96 22.48 -0.93 9.69
CA GLY A 96 21.24 -0.14 9.66
C GLY A 96 20.06 -1.09 9.53
N ALA A 97 19.18 -1.12 10.52
CA ALA A 97 18.23 -2.21 10.71
C ALA A 97 16.93 -2.02 9.91
N PHE A 98 17.01 -1.66 8.63
CA PHE A 98 15.83 -1.56 7.76
C PHE A 98 15.31 -2.99 7.45
N ALA A 99 14.36 -3.45 8.26
CA ALA A 99 13.77 -4.78 8.18
C ALA A 99 12.38 -4.71 7.53
N PHE A 100 12.03 -5.69 6.71
CA PHE A 100 10.69 -5.79 6.12
C PHE A 100 9.83 -6.65 7.02
N ARG A 101 8.61 -6.20 7.33
CA ARG A 101 7.71 -6.97 8.21
C ARG A 101 6.74 -7.82 7.42
N ASP A 102 6.13 -7.21 6.42
CA ASP A 102 5.08 -7.82 5.60
C ASP A 102 5.01 -7.11 4.25
N GLY A 103 4.49 -7.78 3.22
CA GLY A 103 4.26 -7.17 1.92
C GLY A 103 3.54 -8.08 0.95
N LEU A 104 2.68 -7.46 0.13
CA LEU A 104 1.81 -8.10 -0.84
C LEU A 104 1.82 -7.31 -2.15
N VAL A 105 1.81 -8.03 -3.27
CA VAL A 105 1.45 -7.46 -4.57
C VAL A 105 0.18 -8.13 -5.07
N THR A 106 -0.81 -7.34 -5.48
CA THR A 106 -2.10 -7.83 -6.00
C THR A 106 -2.44 -7.08 -7.29
N GLY A 107 -2.33 -7.77 -8.42
CA GLY A 107 -2.39 -7.14 -9.74
C GLY A 107 -1.27 -6.10 -9.88
N SER A 108 -1.63 -4.84 -10.15
CA SER A 108 -0.68 -3.73 -10.20
C SER A 108 -0.45 -3.04 -8.86
N ARG A 109 -1.15 -3.41 -7.77
CA ARG A 109 -1.03 -2.72 -6.48
C ARG A 109 0.04 -3.37 -5.62
N VAL A 110 0.89 -2.55 -5.02
CA VAL A 110 1.98 -2.97 -4.14
C VAL A 110 1.76 -2.34 -2.76
N ARG A 111 1.84 -3.16 -1.71
CA ARG A 111 1.86 -2.69 -0.32
C ARG A 111 2.90 -3.46 0.47
N PHE A 112 3.72 -2.77 1.26
CA PHE A 112 4.65 -3.43 2.18
C PHE A 112 4.97 -2.54 3.37
N VAL A 113 5.44 -3.13 4.46
CA VAL A 113 5.77 -2.46 5.71
C VAL A 113 7.24 -2.71 6.06
N THR A 114 7.93 -1.65 6.47
CA THR A 114 9.30 -1.71 6.96
C THR A 114 9.37 -1.22 8.39
N GLU A 115 10.36 -1.71 9.12
CA GLU A 115 10.73 -1.28 10.46
C GLU A 115 12.24 -1.06 10.48
N GLU A 116 12.67 0.14 10.85
CA GLU A 116 14.06 0.51 11.05
C GLU A 116 14.32 0.77 12.54
N VAL A 117 15.35 0.12 13.10
CA VAL A 117 15.84 0.46 14.45
C VAL A 117 16.94 1.52 14.31
N LEU A 118 16.70 2.69 14.88
CA LEU A 118 17.61 3.82 14.87
C LEU A 118 18.74 3.65 15.91
N PRO A 119 19.84 4.44 15.83
CA PRO A 119 21.00 4.30 16.73
C PRO A 119 20.70 4.48 18.22
N ASP A 120 19.65 5.22 18.57
CA ASP A 120 19.15 5.43 19.93
C ASP A 120 18.26 4.28 20.44
N GLY A 121 17.97 3.29 19.58
CA GLY A 121 17.10 2.16 19.86
C GLY A 121 15.62 2.41 19.58
N ASP A 122 15.25 3.63 19.16
CA ASP A 122 13.90 3.94 18.75
C ASP A 122 13.59 3.29 17.38
N LYS A 123 12.31 3.16 17.06
CA LYS A 123 11.84 2.49 15.84
C LYS A 123 11.15 3.46 14.91
N LEU A 124 11.47 3.34 13.62
CA LEU A 124 10.74 3.95 12.51
C LEU A 124 9.99 2.85 11.77
N THR A 125 8.67 2.95 11.67
CA THR A 125 7.84 2.01 10.90
C THR A 125 7.21 2.75 9.73
N LEU A 126 7.42 2.25 8.52
CA LEU A 126 6.93 2.87 7.29
C LEU A 126 6.05 1.87 6.53
N GLU A 127 4.85 2.31 6.15
CA GLU A 127 3.96 1.59 5.25
C GLU A 127 4.01 2.23 3.86
N PHE A 128 4.34 1.42 2.86
CA PHE A 128 4.48 1.81 1.47
C PHE A 128 3.27 1.33 0.68
N GLN A 129 2.73 2.19 -0.18
CA GLN A 129 1.65 1.87 -1.10
C GLN A 129 1.95 2.45 -2.48
N GLY A 130 1.97 1.61 -3.51
CA GLY A 130 2.33 2.02 -4.86
C GLY A 130 1.69 1.19 -5.95
N VAL A 131 2.02 1.55 -7.18
CA VAL A 131 1.53 0.90 -8.40
C VAL A 131 2.71 0.42 -9.23
N LEU A 132 2.65 -0.84 -9.63
CA LEU A 132 3.52 -1.48 -10.61
C LEU A 132 3.09 -1.08 -12.02
N ASP A 133 4.00 -0.50 -12.78
CA ASP A 133 3.78 -0.15 -14.18
C ASP A 133 4.13 -1.31 -15.13
N SER A 134 3.82 -1.13 -16.42
CA SER A 134 4.11 -2.12 -17.46
C SER A 134 5.60 -2.33 -17.74
N LEU A 135 6.48 -1.51 -17.14
CA LEU A 135 7.94 -1.57 -17.29
C LEU A 135 8.61 -2.24 -16.08
N GLY A 136 7.83 -2.78 -15.14
CA GLY A 136 8.37 -3.42 -13.94
C GLY A 136 8.91 -2.41 -12.93
N ARG A 137 8.38 -1.17 -12.90
CA ARG A 137 8.73 -0.17 -11.90
C ARG A 137 7.56 0.01 -10.95
N VAL A 138 7.86 0.16 -9.66
CA VAL A 138 6.85 0.54 -8.66
C VAL A 138 7.10 1.96 -8.24
N ALA A 139 6.05 2.79 -8.18
CA ALA A 139 6.12 4.11 -7.58
C ALA A 139 4.90 4.36 -6.71
N GLY A 140 5.08 5.14 -5.64
CA GLY A 140 4.00 5.40 -4.71
C GLY A 140 4.35 6.34 -3.58
N THR A 141 3.56 6.27 -2.53
CA THR A 141 3.71 7.04 -1.29
C THR A 141 3.97 6.13 -0.12
N PHE A 142 4.55 6.69 0.93
CA PHE A 142 4.61 6.02 2.23
C PHE A 142 4.12 6.95 3.32
N GLU A 143 3.61 6.33 4.37
CA GLU A 143 3.29 6.96 5.65
C GLU A 143 3.89 6.12 6.77
N GLY A 144 4.12 6.71 7.93
CA GLY A 144 4.70 5.93 9.01
C GLY A 144 4.76 6.67 10.33
N SER A 145 5.16 5.91 11.35
CA SER A 145 5.40 6.40 12.70
C SER A 145 6.87 6.25 13.04
N GLY A 146 7.48 7.33 13.51
CA GLY A 146 8.87 7.40 13.92
C GLY A 146 9.06 7.36 15.44
N PRO A 147 10.30 7.59 15.89
CA PRO A 147 10.62 7.84 17.28
C PRO A 147 9.72 8.92 17.88
N ARG A 148 9.51 8.89 19.19
CA ARG A 148 9.01 10.07 19.92
C ARG A 148 7.70 10.64 19.35
N SER A 149 6.81 9.76 18.90
CA SER A 149 5.51 10.10 18.31
C SER A 149 5.56 10.87 16.99
N CYS A 150 6.71 10.93 16.32
CA CYS A 150 6.81 11.50 14.98
C CYS A 150 5.89 10.77 14.01
N ALA A 151 5.22 11.52 13.14
CA ALA A 151 4.65 11.04 11.91
C ALA A 151 5.67 11.19 10.76
N SER A 152 5.52 10.40 9.71
CA SER A 152 6.35 10.48 8.52
C SER A 152 5.52 10.26 7.27
N GLU A 153 5.90 10.93 6.19
CA GLU A 153 5.26 10.78 4.89
C GLU A 153 6.25 11.04 3.75
N GLY A 154 6.00 10.46 2.58
CA GLY A 154 6.85 10.71 1.42
C GLY A 154 6.48 9.94 0.17
N ARG A 155 7.44 9.85 -0.74
CA ARG A 155 7.35 9.11 -2.00
C ARG A 155 8.47 8.10 -2.11
N PHE A 156 8.19 7.02 -2.83
CA PHE A 156 9.18 5.98 -3.11
C PHE A 156 9.12 5.52 -4.55
N SER A 157 10.19 4.84 -4.96
CA SER A 157 10.28 4.09 -6.20
C SER A 157 11.04 2.79 -5.99
N VAL A 158 10.69 1.78 -6.77
CA VAL A 158 11.37 0.49 -6.84
C VAL A 158 11.79 0.19 -8.26
N GLU A 159 13.04 -0.24 -8.43
CA GLU A 159 13.55 -0.84 -9.65
C GLU A 159 13.74 -2.35 -9.47
N ILE A 160 13.20 -3.17 -10.36
CA ILE A 160 13.45 -4.62 -10.39
C ILE A 160 14.80 -4.89 -11.08
N ARG A 161 15.62 -5.77 -10.51
CA ARG A 161 17.00 -6.10 -10.94
C ARG A 161 17.12 -7.53 -11.45
#